data_AF-A0A847JJW0-F1
#
_entry.id   AF-A0A847JJW0-F1
#
_cell.length_a   1.000
_cell.length_b   1.000
_cell.length_c   1.000
_cell.angle_alpha   90.00
_cell.angle_beta   90.00
_cell.angle_gamma   90.00
#
_symmetry.space_group_name_H-M   'P 1'
#
loop_
_entity.id
_entity.type
_entity.pdbx_description
1 polymer ?
#
loop_
_entity_poly.entity_id
_entity_poly.type
_entity_poly.pdbx_seq_one_letter_code
_entity_poly.pdbx_strand_id
1 'polypeptide(L)' 'MAVHMVKVAYEGAVTKALKNAEAGLTNGGAVVYEVEGVPANLTLEDVVEAVKRVGGKPTHTDHVVRWADLAV' A
#
# COMPACT_ATOMS: atom_id res chain seq x y z
N MET A 1 -0.27 -0.28 -16.67
CA MET A 1 -0.53 -0.59 -15.25
C MET A 1 0.13 0.48 -14.42
N ALA A 2 -0.54 0.96 -13.38
CA ALA A 2 -0.06 2.04 -12.52
C ALA A 2 0.62 1.46 -11.27
N VAL A 3 1.51 2.26 -10.68
CA VAL A 3 2.14 1.99 -9.38
C VAL A 3 1.65 3.03 -8.38
N HIS A 4 1.20 2.58 -7.22
CA HIS A 4 0.64 3.43 -6.18
C HIS A 4 1.31 3.18 -4.84
N MET A 5 1.78 4.24 -4.18
CA MET A 5 2.37 4.12 -2.85
C MET A 5 1.33 4.39 -1.75
N VAL A 6 1.27 3.48 -0.79
CA VAL A 6 0.31 3.51 0.32
C VAL A 6 1.06 3.38 1.64
N LYS A 7 0.76 4.25 2.60
CA LYS A 7 1.32 4.23 3.95
C LYS A 7 0.36 3.57 4.91
N VAL A 8 0.83 2.57 5.63
CA VAL A 8 0.07 1.84 6.65
C VAL A 8 0.69 2.06 8.02
N ALA A 9 -0.05 2.68 8.94
CA ALA A 9 0.36 2.78 10.33
C ALA A 9 0.16 1.44 11.06
N TYR A 10 0.95 1.18 12.11
CA TYR A 10 0.81 0.00 12.96
C TYR A 10 -0.58 -0.13 13.60
N GLU A 11 -1.27 1.01 13.80
CA GLU A 11 -2.65 1.07 14.29
C GLU A 11 -3.70 0.70 13.22
N GLY A 12 -3.27 0.25 12.04
CA GLY A 12 -4.16 -0.16 10.93
C GLY A 12 -4.68 1.01 10.09
N ALA A 13 -4.23 2.25 10.37
CA ALA A 13 -4.58 3.40 9.56
C ALA A 13 -3.83 3.37 8.22
N VAL A 14 -4.55 3.14 7.13
CA VAL A 14 -4.01 3.14 5.76
C VAL A 14 -4.31 4.49 5.11
N THR A 15 -3.28 5.15 4.61
CA THR A 15 -3.32 6.50 4.04
C THR A 15 -2.45 6.58 2.79
N LYS A 16 -2.63 7.63 1.99
CA LYS A 16 -1.75 7.93 0.86
C LYS A 16 -0.32 8.18 1.33
N ALA A 17 0.67 7.58 0.66
CA ALA A 17 2.06 7.93 0.91
C ALA A 17 2.39 9.33 0.38
N LEU A 18 3.32 10.02 1.04
CA LEU A 18 3.81 11.32 0.58
C LEU A 18 4.48 11.17 -0.80
N LYS A 19 4.46 12.23 -1.61
CA LYS A 19 4.97 12.19 -3.00
C LYS A 19 6.45 11.77 -3.13
N ASN A 20 7.24 11.95 -2.07
CA ASN A 20 8.66 11.56 -2.00
C ASN A 20 8.91 10.42 -1.00
N ALA A 21 7.88 9.66 -0.65
CA ALA A 21 8.04 8.51 0.23
C ALA A 21 8.73 7.37 -0.54
N GLU A 22 9.59 6.64 0.14
CA GLU A 22 10.19 5.40 -0.36
C GLU A 22 9.48 4.21 0.30
N ALA A 23 9.44 3.06 -0.38
CA ALA A 23 8.92 1.83 0.20
C ALA A 23 9.79 1.41 1.39
N GLY A 24 9.17 1.09 2.53
CA GLY A 24 9.92 0.74 3.74
C GLY A 24 9.29 1.15 5.06
N LEU A 25 9.98 0.76 6.14
CA LEU A 25 9.67 1.19 7.49
C LEU A 25 9.97 2.68 7.67
N THR A 26 9.00 3.41 8.22
CA THR A 26 9.14 4.82 8.56
C THR A 26 9.36 5.00 10.06
N ASN A 27 10.06 6.06 10.44
CA ASN A 27 10.46 6.38 11.83
C ASN A 27 9.29 6.61 12.83
N GLY A 28 8.03 6.42 12.41
CA GLY A 28 6.83 6.66 13.23
C GLY A 28 5.92 5.44 13.38
N GLY A 29 6.45 4.21 13.27
CA GLY A 29 5.63 3.00 13.39
C GLY A 29 4.65 2.81 12.23
N ALA A 30 5.03 3.26 11.04
CA ALA A 30 4.26 3.03 9.83
C ALA A 30 5.14 2.45 8.73
N VAL A 31 4.55 1.69 7.82
CA VAL A 31 5.23 1.06 6.68
C VAL A 31 4.64 1.64 5.40
N VAL A 32 5.50 2.08 4.48
CA VAL A 32 5.09 2.48 3.14
C VAL A 32 5.23 1.26 2.24
N TYR A 33 4.12 0.88 1.61
CA TYR A 33 4.07 -0.18 0.61
C TYR A 33 3.94 0.41 -0.79
N GLU A 34 4.67 -0.15 -1.72
CA GLU A 34 4.52 0.12 -3.13
C GLU A 34 3.59 -0.92 -3.75
N VAL A 35 2.44 -0.49 -4.25
CA VAL A 35 1.46 -1.37 -4.89
C VAL A 35 1.63 -1.31 -6.41
N GLU A 36 2.09 -2.42 -6.98
CA GLU A 36 2.34 -2.56 -8.41
C GLU A 36 1.22 -3.30 -9.13
N GLY A 37 1.08 -3.07 -10.43
CA GLY A 37 0.15 -3.81 -11.28
C GLY A 37 -1.30 -3.36 -11.13
N VAL A 38 -1.54 -2.14 -10.62
CA VAL A 38 -2.90 -1.61 -10.45
C VAL A 38 -3.50 -1.33 -11.85
N PRO A 39 -4.69 -1.85 -12.15
CA PRO A 39 -5.37 -1.56 -13.41
C PRO A 39 -5.75 -0.08 -13.49
N ALA A 40 -5.72 0.49 -14.69
CA ALA A 40 -5.89 1.94 -14.91
C ALA A 40 -7.29 2.47 -14.55
N ASN A 41 -8.27 1.59 -14.35
CA ASN A 41 -9.62 1.95 -13.90
C ASN A 41 -9.73 2.15 -12.38
N LEU A 42 -8.69 1.81 -11.61
CA LEU A 42 -8.69 1.95 -10.16
C LEU A 42 -7.90 3.18 -9.74
N THR A 43 -8.41 3.83 -8.70
CA THR A 43 -7.79 5.00 -8.11
C THR A 43 -6.98 4.60 -6.88
N LEU A 44 -6.19 5.55 -6.36
CA LEU A 44 -5.48 5.34 -5.11
C LEU A 44 -6.41 5.02 -3.94
N GLU A 45 -7.65 5.53 -3.96
CA GLU A 45 -8.63 5.26 -2.89
C GLU A 45 -9.03 3.79 -2.90
N ASP A 46 -9.30 3.21 -4.07
CA ASP A 46 -9.54 1.78 -4.23
C ASP A 46 -8.36 0.94 -3.71
N VAL A 47 -7.14 1.42 -3.97
CA VAL A 47 -5.92 0.75 -3.49
C VAL A 47 -5.82 0.80 -1.97
N VAL A 48 -6.10 1.96 -1.37
CA VAL A 48 -6.15 2.12 0.08
C VAL A 48 -7.20 1.20 0.69
N GLU A 49 -8.39 1.11 0.11
CA GLU A 49 -9.45 0.22 0.59
C GLU A 49 -9.06 -1.26 0.51
N ALA A 50 -8.43 -1.70 -0.59
CA ALA A 50 -7.96 -3.07 -0.73
C ALA A 50 -6.88 -3.41 0.32
N VAL A 51 -5.92 -2.51 0.56
CA VAL A 51 -4.90 -2.67 1.61
C VAL A 51 -5.54 -2.73 3.01
N LYS A 52 -6.62 -1.97 3.26
CA LYS A 52 -7.38 -2.04 4.51
C LYS A 52 -8.09 -3.39 4.68
N ARG A 53 -8.64 -3.96 3.60
CA ARG A 53 -9.33 -5.27 3.64
C ARG A 53 -8.41 -6.41 4.05
N VAL A 54 -7.14 -6.37 3.64
CA VAL A 54 -6.13 -7.36 4.06
C VAL A 54 -5.51 -7.07 5.43
N GLY A 55 -6.07 -6.12 6.20
CA GLY A 55 -5.62 -5.81 7.56
C GLY A 55 -4.34 -4.97 7.63
N GLY A 56 -3.94 -4.30 6.55
CA GLY A 56 -2.81 -3.37 6.56
C GLY A 56 -1.42 -4.01 6.69
N LYS A 57 -1.32 -5.34 6.56
CA LYS A 57 -0.05 -6.07 6.60
C LYS A 57 0.06 -6.99 5.39
N PRO A 58 0.27 -6.44 4.19
CA PRO A 58 0.64 -7.28 3.06
C PRO A 58 1.94 -8.03 3.40
N THR A 59 1.93 -9.34 3.20
CA THR A 59 2.96 -10.31 3.62
C THR A 59 4.23 -10.24 2.76
N HIS A 60 4.62 -9.05 2.32
CA HIS A 60 5.72 -8.85 1.39
C HIS A 60 6.93 -8.27 2.10
N THR A 61 8.04 -9.02 2.06
CA THR A 61 9.30 -8.70 2.72
C THR A 61 9.99 -7.47 2.14
N ASP A 62 9.73 -7.16 0.86
CA ASP A 62 10.36 -6.04 0.14
C ASP A 62 9.54 -4.75 0.20
N HIS A 63 8.43 -4.73 0.95
CA HIS A 63 7.47 -3.62 0.94
C HIS A 63 6.83 -3.34 -0.43
N VAL A 64 7.05 -4.21 -1.42
CA VAL A 64 6.41 -4.19 -2.73
C VAL A 64 5.28 -5.22 -2.74
N VAL A 65 4.07 -4.77 -3.05
CA VAL A 65 2.83 -5.54 -3.01
C VAL A 65 2.24 -5.58 -4.40
N ARG A 66 1.88 -6.77 -4.88
CA ARG A 66 1.18 -6.88 -6.17
C ARG A 66 -0.31 -6.64 -5.95
N TRP A 67 -0.93 -5.86 -6.82
CA TRP A 67 -2.38 -5.66 -6.81
C TRP A 67 -3.17 -6.98 -6.78
N ALA A 68 -2.68 -7.99 -7.50
CA ALA A 68 -3.27 -9.33 -7.52
C ALA A 68 -3.33 -10.02 -6.14
N ASP A 69 -2.45 -9.65 -5.20
CA ASP A 69 -2.42 -10.19 -3.84
C ASP A 69 -3.43 -9.47 -2.91
N LEU A 70 -3.82 -8.24 -3.28
CA LEU A 70 -4.77 -7.40 -2.54
C LEU A 70 -6.22 -7.55 -3.04
N ALA A 71 -6.40 -7.92 -4.31
CA ALA A 71 -7.69 -8.01 -4.99
C ALA A 71 -8.47 -9.31 -4.67
N VAL A 72 -8.40 -9.78 -3.42
CA VAL A 72 -9.10 -10.97 -2.92
C VAL A 72 -10.56 -10.65 -2.59
#